data_AF-A0A7W0G743-F1
#
_entry.id   AF-A0A7W0G743-F1
#
_cell.length_a   1.000
_cell.length_b   1.000
_cell.length_c   1.000
_cell.angle_alpha   90.00
_cell.angle_beta   90.00
_cell.angle_gamma   90.00
#
_symmetry.space_group_name_H-M   'P 1'
#
loop_
_entity.id
_entity.type
_entity.pdbx_description
1 polymer ?
#
loop_
_entity_poly.entity_id
_entity_poly.type
_entity_poly.pdbx_seq_one_letter_code
_entity_poly.pdbx_strand_id
1 'polypeptide(L)'
;MERRLTDESLSGSWLSTRLGIGTHRLDAMRRAGELLGVRRPAGQDYLYPAWQFAPDGKPLPVVPRLVAAGREAGMSDERLYEVLTSRAGLAGSRPGSSDSGRLVDALRDGRYDYVLSVVRASS
;
A
#
# COMPACT_ATOMS: atom_id res chain seq x y z
N MET A 1 13.75 -2.69 4.85
CA MET A 1 12.60 -2.44 3.94
C MET A 1 12.55 -3.46 2.81
N GLU A 2 13.60 -3.57 2.00
CA GLU A 2 13.63 -4.37 0.76
C GLU A 2 13.18 -5.83 0.91
N ARG A 3 13.66 -6.54 1.95
CA ARG A 3 13.32 -7.95 2.18
C ARG A 3 11.80 -8.14 2.39
N ARG A 4 11.21 -7.32 3.26
CA ARG A 4 9.75 -7.32 3.50
C ARG A 4 8.96 -6.96 2.26
N LEU A 5 9.38 -5.92 1.53
CA LEU A 5 8.69 -5.52 0.31
C LEU A 5 8.69 -6.67 -0.70
N THR A 6 9.79 -7.41 -0.82
CA THR A 6 9.89 -8.56 -1.73
C THR A 6 8.99 -9.72 -1.28
N ASP A 7 8.96 -10.02 0.03
CA ASP A 7 8.19 -11.14 0.58
C ASP A 7 6.67 -10.89 0.60
N GLU A 8 6.26 -9.64 0.81
CA GLU A 8 4.84 -9.26 0.97
C GLU A 8 4.22 -8.66 -0.31
N SER A 9 4.96 -8.61 -1.42
CA SER A 9 4.49 -8.01 -2.67
C SER A 9 4.51 -8.98 -3.85
N LEU A 10 3.72 -8.65 -4.85
CA LEU A 10 3.55 -9.38 -6.08
C LEU A 10 4.31 -8.67 -7.19
N SER A 11 4.96 -9.42 -8.08
CA SER A 11 5.60 -8.83 -9.26
C SER A 11 4.53 -8.35 -10.25
N GLY A 12 4.89 -7.33 -11.04
CA GLY A 12 3.98 -6.83 -12.08
C GLY A 12 3.61 -7.88 -13.12
N SER A 13 4.55 -8.75 -13.52
CA SER A 13 4.32 -9.83 -14.50
C SER A 13 3.37 -10.91 -13.98
N TRP A 14 3.45 -11.26 -12.70
CA TRP A 14 2.50 -12.20 -12.09
C TRP A 14 1.12 -11.56 -11.94
N LEU A 15 1.06 -10.30 -11.51
CA LEU A 15 -0.20 -9.59 -11.30
C LEU A 15 -0.95 -9.35 -12.62
N SER A 16 -0.23 -8.99 -13.69
CA SER A 16 -0.81 -8.85 -15.03
C SER A 16 -1.43 -10.16 -15.51
N THR A 17 -0.71 -11.28 -15.31
CA THR A 17 -1.19 -12.62 -15.65
C THR A 17 -2.43 -13.00 -14.83
N ARG A 18 -2.38 -12.79 -13.51
CA ARG A 18 -3.50 -13.12 -12.60
C ARG A 18 -4.77 -12.34 -12.92
N LEU A 19 -4.64 -11.05 -13.24
CA LEU A 19 -5.77 -10.19 -13.58
C LEU A 19 -6.22 -10.36 -15.04
N GLY A 20 -5.49 -11.11 -15.88
CA GLY A 20 -5.77 -11.23 -17.30
C GLY A 20 -5.62 -9.91 -18.06
N ILE A 21 -4.78 -9.00 -17.57
CA ILE A 21 -4.55 -7.68 -18.19
C ILE A 21 -3.11 -7.58 -18.74
N GLY A 22 -2.91 -6.77 -19.77
CA GLY A 22 -1.56 -6.46 -20.25
C GLY A 22 -0.76 -5.61 -19.26
N THR A 23 0.57 -5.69 -19.32
CA THR A 23 1.49 -4.88 -18.50
C THR A 23 1.28 -3.37 -18.69
N HIS A 24 0.91 -2.92 -19.89
CA HIS A 24 0.54 -1.53 -20.16
C HIS A 24 -0.70 -1.09 -19.38
N ARG A 25 -1.71 -1.95 -19.26
CA ARG A 25 -2.91 -1.65 -18.47
C ARG A 25 -2.58 -1.61 -16.98
N LEU A 26 -1.75 -2.52 -16.51
CA LEU A 26 -1.29 -2.51 -15.12
C LEU A 26 -0.50 -1.23 -14.80
N ASP A 27 0.40 -0.80 -15.69
CA ASP A 27 1.14 0.46 -15.53
C ASP A 27 0.20 1.68 -15.56
N ALA A 28 -0.82 1.68 -16.42
CA ALA A 28 -1.83 2.73 -16.43
C ALA A 28 -2.60 2.82 -15.10
N MET A 29 -3.00 1.68 -14.52
CA MET A 29 -3.66 1.63 -13.20
C MET A 29 -2.75 2.19 -12.10
N ARG A 30 -1.46 1.82 -12.09
CA ARG A 30 -0.47 2.38 -11.15
C ARG A 30 -0.32 3.89 -11.30
N ARG A 31 -0.18 4.40 -12.53
CA ARG A 31 -0.06 5.84 -12.80
C ARG A 31 -1.31 6.61 -12.39
N ALA A 32 -2.49 6.05 -12.67
CA ALA A 32 -3.78 6.59 -12.24
C ALA A 32 -3.98 6.56 -10.71
N GLY A 33 -3.10 5.88 -9.97
CA GLY A 33 -3.21 5.73 -8.53
C GLY A 33 -4.25 4.69 -8.10
N GLU A 34 -4.77 3.89 -9.04
CA GLU A 34 -5.67 2.78 -8.73
C GLU A 34 -4.96 1.66 -7.94
N LEU A 35 -3.64 1.58 -8.10
CA LEU A 35 -2.76 0.63 -7.43
C LEU A 35 -1.57 1.34 -6.79
N LEU A 36 -1.13 0.84 -5.65
CA LEU A 36 0.16 1.21 -5.07
C LEU A 36 1.24 0.31 -5.67
N GLY A 37 2.13 0.90 -6.48
CA GLY A 37 3.31 0.24 -7.02
C GLY A 37 4.57 0.83 -6.40
N VAL A 38 5.30 0.01 -5.63
CA VAL A 38 6.53 0.43 -4.94
C VAL A 38 7.73 0.04 -5.78
N ARG A 39 8.64 0.98 -6.05
CA ARG A 39 9.84 0.67 -6.84
C ARG A 39 10.74 -0.29 -6.06
N ARG A 40 11.17 -1.38 -6.72
CA ARG A 40 12.11 -2.32 -6.11
C ARG A 40 13.48 -1.62 -5.92
N PRO A 41 14.08 -1.68 -4.72
CA PRO A 41 15.46 -1.26 -4.53
C PRO A 41 16.38 -2.04 -5.48
N ALA A 42 17.32 -1.35 -6.14
CA ALA A 42 18.22 -1.91 -7.16
C ALA A 42 17.56 -2.45 -8.46
N GLY A 43 16.25 -2.24 -8.67
CA GLY A 43 15.55 -2.67 -9.88
C GLY A 43 14.84 -1.53 -10.62
N GLN A 44 14.40 -1.82 -11.85
CA GLN A 44 13.47 -0.95 -12.60
C GLN A 44 12.01 -1.41 -12.46
N ASP A 45 11.79 -2.55 -11.82
CA ASP A 45 10.47 -3.14 -11.64
C ASP A 45 9.72 -2.54 -10.45
N TYR A 46 8.41 -2.54 -10.58
CA TYR A 46 7.48 -2.21 -9.49
C TYR A 46 6.96 -3.48 -8.85
N LEU A 47 6.90 -3.44 -7.52
CA LEU A 47 6.29 -4.45 -6.68
C LEU A 47 4.95 -3.93 -6.17
N TYR A 48 3.97 -4.81 -6.13
CA TYR A 48 2.60 -4.50 -5.75
C TYR A 48 2.28 -5.18 -4.43
N PRO A 49 2.25 -4.46 -3.30
CA PRO A 49 2.01 -5.06 -1.99
C PRO A 49 0.71 -5.88 -1.96
N ALA A 50 0.78 -7.12 -1.49
CA ALA A 50 -0.32 -8.08 -1.58
C ALA A 50 -1.52 -7.68 -0.72
N TRP A 51 -1.29 -6.94 0.38
CA TRP A 51 -2.35 -6.45 1.26
C TRP A 51 -3.34 -5.51 0.57
N GLN A 52 -2.97 -4.92 -0.57
CA GLN A 52 -3.84 -4.02 -1.33
C GLN A 52 -4.92 -4.78 -2.11
N PHE A 53 -4.84 -6.11 -2.18
CA PHE A 53 -5.81 -6.95 -2.87
C PHE A 53 -6.67 -7.73 -1.87
N ALA A 54 -7.96 -7.83 -2.16
CA ALA A 54 -8.88 -8.73 -1.49
C ALA A 54 -8.58 -10.21 -1.88
N PRO A 55 -9.14 -11.19 -1.15
CA PRO A 55 -8.94 -12.62 -1.46
C PRO A 55 -9.35 -13.01 -2.89
N ASP A 56 -10.32 -12.30 -3.47
CA ASP A 56 -10.76 -12.46 -4.87
C ASP A 56 -9.74 -11.91 -5.89
N GLY A 57 -8.65 -11.30 -5.43
CA GLY A 57 -7.59 -10.71 -6.24
C GLY A 57 -7.89 -9.28 -6.72
N LYS A 58 -9.02 -8.69 -6.35
CA LYS A 58 -9.34 -7.31 -6.74
C LYS A 58 -8.68 -6.31 -5.80
N PRO A 59 -8.26 -5.13 -6.30
CA PRO A 59 -7.76 -4.06 -5.44
C PRO A 59 -8.83 -3.63 -4.42
N LEU A 60 -8.42 -3.39 -3.18
CA LEU A 60 -9.30 -2.89 -2.14
C LEU A 60 -9.80 -1.48 -2.54
N PRO A 61 -11.10 -1.17 -2.41
CA PRO A 61 -11.67 0.12 -2.81
C PRO A 61 -11.04 1.35 -2.12
N VAL A 62 -10.35 1.13 -1.00
CA VAL A 62 -9.64 2.18 -0.25
C VAL A 62 -8.30 2.57 -0.89
N VAL A 63 -7.69 1.70 -1.70
CA VAL A 63 -6.35 1.91 -2.27
C VAL A 63 -6.24 3.21 -3.07
N PRO A 64 -7.17 3.53 -4.00
CA PRO A 64 -7.12 4.79 -4.72
C PRO A 64 -7.13 6.02 -3.80
N ARG A 65 -7.89 5.94 -2.69
CA ARG A 65 -7.97 7.03 -1.70
C ARG A 65 -6.67 7.18 -0.91
N LEU A 66 -6.01 6.07 -0.57
CA LEU A 66 -4.72 6.10 0.13
C LEU A 66 -3.62 6.67 -0.74
N VAL A 67 -3.55 6.24 -2.01
CA VAL A 67 -2.58 6.76 -2.97
C VAL A 67 -2.80 8.24 -3.23
N ALA A 68 -4.06 8.66 -3.43
CA ALA A 68 -4.40 10.07 -3.56
C ALA A 68 -3.97 10.87 -2.32
N ALA A 69 -4.32 10.42 -1.11
CA ALA A 69 -3.94 11.10 0.13
C ALA A 69 -2.42 11.22 0.31
N GLY A 70 -1.66 10.16 0.00
CA GLY A 70 -0.21 10.19 0.03
C GLY A 70 0.39 11.19 -0.97
N ARG A 71 -0.13 11.21 -2.21
CA ARG A 71 0.32 12.14 -3.26
C ARG A 71 -0.04 13.59 -2.94
N GLU A 72 -1.23 13.85 -2.42
CA GLU A 72 -1.65 15.18 -1.94
C GLU A 72 -0.75 15.69 -0.81
N ALA A 73 -0.26 14.77 0.03
CA ALA A 73 0.72 15.02 1.07
C ALA A 73 2.17 15.13 0.57
N GLY A 74 2.43 14.99 -0.73
CA GLY A 74 3.79 15.02 -1.30
C GLY A 74 4.63 13.77 -1.05
N MET A 75 4.02 12.66 -0.58
CA MET A 75 4.71 11.40 -0.34
C MET A 75 4.97 10.65 -1.66
N SER A 76 6.13 9.99 -1.73
CA SER A 76 6.35 8.96 -2.76
C SER A 76 5.58 7.67 -2.44
N ASP A 77 5.39 6.82 -3.44
CA ASP A 77 4.73 5.52 -3.28
C ASP A 77 5.52 4.62 -2.29
N GLU A 78 6.86 4.72 -2.25
CA GLU A 78 7.72 4.05 -1.27
C GLU A 78 7.45 4.57 0.15
N ARG A 79 7.37 5.89 0.31
CA ARG A 79 7.12 6.50 1.62
C ARG A 79 5.73 6.14 2.15
N LEU A 80 4.73 6.15 1.28
CA LEU A 80 3.38 5.70 1.63
C LEU A 80 3.38 4.23 2.07
N TYR A 81 4.09 3.36 1.36
CA TYR A 81 4.25 1.96 1.77
C TYR A 81 4.93 1.81 3.14
N GLU A 82 5.97 2.58 3.44
CA GLU A 82 6.60 2.58 4.75
C GLU A 82 5.63 2.96 5.87
N VAL A 83 4.85 4.04 5.68
CA VAL A 83 3.86 4.49 6.66
C VAL A 83 2.81 3.41 6.90
N LEU A 84 2.27 2.80 5.84
CA LEU A 84 1.24 1.76 5.96
C LEU A 84 1.75 0.47 6.61
N THR A 85 3.01 0.11 6.37
CA THR A 85 3.63 -1.09 6.96
C THR A 85 4.36 -0.83 8.28
N SER A 86 4.39 0.43 8.72
CA SER A 86 4.87 0.82 10.03
C SER A 86 3.93 0.31 11.13
N ARG A 87 4.46 0.15 12.34
CA ARG A 87 3.64 -0.19 13.51
C ARG A 87 2.80 1.04 13.85
N ALA A 88 1.49 0.86 13.99
CA ALA A 88 0.54 1.93 14.30
C ALA A 88 0.94 2.70 15.59
N GLY A 89 1.65 2.02 16.49
CA GLY A 89 2.24 2.60 17.71
C GLY A 89 3.15 3.81 17.52
N LEU A 90 3.77 3.98 16.36
CA LEU A 90 4.73 5.06 16.09
C LEU A 90 4.11 6.31 15.48
N ALA A 91 2.88 6.21 14.93
CA ALA A 91 2.25 7.31 14.20
C ALA A 91 1.21 8.10 15.01
N GLY A 92 1.02 7.79 16.31
CA GLY A 92 0.14 8.58 17.17
C GLY A 92 -0.57 7.83 18.31
N SER A 93 0.01 6.76 18.87
CA SER A 93 -0.66 6.08 19.98
C SER A 93 -0.64 6.89 21.27
N ARG A 94 -1.83 7.14 21.84
CA ARG A 94 -1.97 7.39 23.28
C ARG A 94 -1.36 6.21 24.05
N PRO A 95 -0.71 6.45 25.20
CA PRO A 95 -0.22 5.37 26.04
C PRO A 95 -1.42 4.52 26.52
N GLY A 96 -1.44 3.22 26.19
CA GLY A 96 -2.40 2.26 26.74
C GLY A 96 -3.02 1.22 25.78
N SER A 97 -2.89 1.35 24.46
CA SER A 97 -3.40 0.34 23.53
C SER A 97 -2.34 -0.72 23.22
N SER A 98 -2.55 -1.95 23.68
CA SER A 98 -1.63 -3.10 23.45
C SER A 98 -1.69 -3.66 22.03
N ASP A 99 -2.51 -3.08 21.16
CA ASP A 99 -2.67 -3.54 19.78
C ASP A 99 -1.54 -2.99 18.90
N SER A 100 -0.38 -3.65 18.97
CA SER A 100 0.85 -3.32 18.22
C SER A 100 0.75 -3.65 16.71
N GLY A 101 -0.47 -3.68 16.17
CA GLY A 101 -0.76 -3.99 14.78
C GLY A 101 -0.16 -2.97 13.81
N ARG A 102 0.17 -3.41 12.60
CA ARG A 102 0.58 -2.52 11.50
C ARG A 102 -0.65 -1.78 10.98
N LEU A 103 -0.45 -0.64 10.31
CA LEU A 103 -1.56 0.08 9.68
C LEU A 103 -2.30 -0.78 8.64
N VAL A 104 -1.58 -1.68 7.95
CA VAL A 104 -2.18 -2.67 7.05
C VAL A 104 -3.12 -3.66 7.72
N ASP A 105 -2.98 -3.92 9.02
CA ASP A 105 -3.90 -4.79 9.75
C ASP A 105 -5.23 -4.05 9.97
N ALA A 106 -5.17 -2.75 10.29
CA ALA A 106 -6.36 -1.90 10.37
C ALA A 106 -7.10 -1.78 9.01
N LEU A 107 -6.38 -1.83 7.88
CA LEU A 107 -7.02 -1.91 6.55
C LEU A 107 -7.82 -3.21 6.38
N ARG A 108 -7.31 -4.33 6.87
CA ARG A 108 -8.01 -5.62 6.80
C ARG A 108 -9.25 -5.65 7.67
N ASP A 109 -9.20 -4.98 8.81
CA ASP A 109 -10.34 -4.82 9.73
C ASP A 109 -11.39 -3.80 9.22
N GLY A 110 -11.17 -3.20 8.04
CA GLY A 110 -12.09 -2.20 7.47
C GLY A 110 -12.00 -0.81 8.13
N ARG A 111 -10.99 -0.55 8.96
CA ARG A 111 -10.77 0.73 9.66
C ARG A 111 -10.16 1.79 8.74
N TYR A 112 -10.77 2.03 7.59
CA TYR A 112 -10.24 2.87 6.51
C TYR A 112 -10.06 4.33 6.92
N ASP A 113 -11.02 4.91 7.64
CA ASP A 113 -10.97 6.31 8.08
C ASP A 113 -9.80 6.56 9.05
N TYR A 114 -9.54 5.60 9.95
CA TYR A 114 -8.39 5.65 10.84
C TYR A 114 -7.08 5.64 10.04
N VAL A 115 -6.95 4.73 9.08
CA VAL A 115 -5.75 4.63 8.24
C VAL A 115 -5.53 5.90 7.41
N LEU A 116 -6.59 6.46 6.81
CA LEU A 116 -6.52 7.72 6.08
C LEU A 116 -6.08 8.89 6.97
N SER A 117 -6.58 8.95 8.22
CA SER A 117 -6.18 10.00 9.16
C SER A 117 -4.69 9.95 9.49
N VAL A 118 -4.13 8.75 9.69
CA VAL A 118 -2.70 8.56 9.97
C VAL A 118 -1.83 8.88 8.75
N VAL A 119 -2.24 8.49 7.54
CA VAL A 119 -1.52 8.85 6.31
C VAL A 119 -1.43 10.38 6.18
N ARG A 120 -2.55 11.09 6.38
CA ARG A 120 -2.57 12.55 6.35
C ARG A 120 -1.73 13.20 7.44
N ALA A 121 -1.62 12.58 8.62
CA ALA A 121 -0.81 13.10 9.73
C ALA A 121 0.71 12.82 9.56
N SER A 122 1.08 11.94 8.63
CA SER A 122 2.47 11.54 8.39
C SER A 122 3.16 12.32 7.27
N SER A 123 2.48 13.33 6.72
CA SER A 123 2.94 14.24 5.66
C SER A 123 3.98 15.23 6.15
#